data_AF-A0A382WLW9-F1
#
_entry.id   AF-A0A382WLW9-F1
#
_cell.length_a   1.000
_cell.length_b   1.000
_cell.length_c   1.000
_cell.angle_alpha   90.00
_cell.angle_beta   90.00
_cell.angle_gamma   90.00
#
_symmetry.space_group_name_H-M   'P 1'
#
loop_
_entity.id
_entity.type
_entity.pdbx_description
1 polymer ?
#
loop_
_entity_poly.entity_id
_entity_poly.type
_entity_poly.pdbx_seq_one_letter_code
_entity_poly.pdbx_strand_id
1 'polypeptide(L)'
;MAEAPDWTDEAAWAQTRRPVAEASALPREAYADDGFYRLEQERVFHTSWVCIGTADEVGPDGRALVRSVGARSVVVVRNETGDLRCFANACRHRGTELLEADCDLGSTIRCPYHRWTYDRDGQLVATPRFNEVPVDGFDPTDYGLHAVRIEQFGCLLFATLDADAPPVGEWFGDLSHRLAGYNLEDWRTRDSTVIDIRANWKLI
;
A
#
# COMPACT_ATOMS: atom_id res chain seq x y z
N MET A 1 25.22 6.24 -24.45
CA MET A 1 23.83 6.60 -24.10
C MET A 1 23.88 8.02 -23.57
N ALA A 2 22.95 8.89 -23.97
CA ALA A 2 22.86 10.22 -23.38
C ALA A 2 22.67 10.09 -21.86
N GLU A 3 23.27 11.01 -21.11
CA GLU A 3 23.08 11.08 -19.66
C GLU A 3 21.60 11.34 -19.35
N ALA A 4 21.05 10.64 -18.37
CA ALA A 4 19.67 10.84 -17.97
C ALA A 4 19.49 12.29 -17.47
N PRO A 5 18.40 12.98 -17.83
CA PRO A 5 18.16 14.33 -17.35
C PRO A 5 17.94 14.33 -15.83
N ASP A 6 18.19 15.47 -15.19
CA ASP A 6 17.71 15.67 -13.81
C ASP A 6 16.18 15.76 -13.84
N TRP A 7 15.53 14.68 -13.41
CA TRP A 7 14.07 14.59 -13.38
C TRP A 7 13.40 15.53 -12.38
N THR A 8 14.18 16.16 -11.50
CA THR A 8 13.70 17.19 -10.58
C THR A 8 13.77 18.60 -11.16
N ASP A 9 14.45 18.78 -12.30
CA ASP A 9 14.45 20.03 -13.04
C ASP A 9 13.18 20.16 -13.89
N GLU A 10 12.51 21.29 -13.76
CA GLU A 10 11.34 21.67 -14.56
C GLU A 10 11.61 21.67 -16.07
N ALA A 11 12.86 21.93 -16.49
CA ALA A 11 13.26 21.92 -17.89
C ALA A 11 13.07 20.54 -18.54
N ALA A 12 13.20 19.44 -17.78
CA ALA A 12 12.97 18.08 -18.29
C ALA A 12 11.52 17.84 -18.74
N TRP A 13 10.58 18.67 -18.28
CA TRP A 13 9.14 18.52 -18.50
C TRP A 13 8.53 19.61 -19.37
N ALA A 14 9.33 20.58 -19.82
CA ALA A 14 8.85 21.77 -20.51
C ALA A 14 7.97 21.46 -21.74
N GLN A 15 8.32 20.43 -22.52
CA GLN A 15 7.54 20.02 -23.68
C GLN A 15 6.29 19.22 -23.30
N THR A 16 6.39 18.32 -22.31
CA THR A 16 5.28 17.50 -21.83
C THR A 16 4.17 18.34 -21.19
N ARG A 17 4.53 19.44 -20.51
CA ARG A 17 3.59 20.31 -19.79
C ARG A 17 2.96 21.42 -20.63
N ARG A 18 3.18 21.42 -21.95
CA ARG A 18 2.49 22.34 -22.88
C ARG A 18 0.99 22.03 -22.98
N PRO A 19 0.18 22.95 -23.54
CA PRO A 19 -1.20 22.62 -23.89
C PRO A 19 -1.27 21.34 -24.73
N VAL A 20 -2.31 20.53 -24.53
CA VAL A 20 -2.40 19.17 -25.09
C VAL A 20 -2.20 19.10 -26.61
N ALA A 21 -2.58 20.15 -27.35
CA ALA A 21 -2.40 20.23 -28.81
C ALA A 21 -0.93 20.40 -29.25
N GLU A 22 -0.06 20.83 -28.34
CA GLU A 22 1.35 21.12 -28.59
C GLU A 22 2.31 20.27 -27.74
N ALA A 23 1.77 19.52 -26.78
CA ALA A 23 2.55 18.68 -25.88
C ALA A 23 3.14 17.46 -26.59
N SER A 24 4.28 16.99 -26.08
CA SER A 24 4.77 15.64 -26.40
C SER A 24 4.40 14.67 -25.28
N ALA A 25 4.45 13.37 -25.59
CA ALA A 25 4.55 12.35 -24.55
C ALA A 25 5.82 12.53 -23.72
N LEU A 26 5.95 11.76 -22.64
CA LEU A 26 7.17 11.74 -21.84
C LEU A 26 8.39 11.38 -22.71
N PRO A 27 9.57 11.94 -22.42
CA PRO A 27 10.79 11.51 -23.10
C PRO A 27 11.03 10.03 -22.87
N ARG A 28 11.65 9.36 -23.84
CA ARG A 28 11.91 7.91 -23.83
C ARG A 28 12.61 7.47 -22.55
N GLU A 29 13.55 8.27 -22.08
CA GLU A 29 14.38 8.03 -20.89
C GLU A 29 13.51 7.87 -19.63
N ALA A 30 12.35 8.54 -19.55
CA ALA A 30 11.45 8.44 -18.40
C ALA A 30 10.84 7.03 -18.23
N TYR A 31 10.91 6.19 -19.25
CA TYR A 31 10.42 4.82 -19.20
C TYR A 31 11.53 3.80 -18.88
N ALA A 32 12.80 4.19 -18.97
CA ALA A 32 13.94 3.28 -18.88
C ALA A 32 14.98 3.66 -17.80
N ASP A 33 14.86 4.84 -17.20
CA ASP A 33 15.79 5.33 -16.18
C ASP A 33 15.40 4.85 -14.76
N ASP A 34 16.29 4.07 -14.14
CA ASP A 34 16.11 3.55 -12.77
C ASP A 34 16.08 4.67 -11.72
N GLY A 35 16.82 5.75 -11.97
CA GLY A 35 16.84 6.94 -11.10
C GLY A 35 15.45 7.58 -11.02
N PHE A 36 14.81 7.77 -12.18
CA PHE A 36 13.44 8.26 -12.25
C PHE A 36 12.45 7.29 -11.62
N TYR A 37 12.57 5.99 -11.91
CA TYR A 37 11.67 5.00 -11.33
C TYR A 37 11.67 5.05 -9.79
N ARG A 38 12.84 5.19 -9.16
CA ARG A 38 12.94 5.38 -7.71
C ARG A 38 12.27 6.68 -7.24
N LEU A 39 12.42 7.77 -7.99
CA LEU A 39 11.73 9.02 -7.70
C LEU A 39 10.20 8.86 -7.80
N GLU A 40 9.69 8.09 -8.75
CA GLU A 40 8.27 7.79 -8.88
C GLU A 40 7.75 6.97 -7.69
N GLN A 41 8.54 6.01 -7.19
CA GLN A 41 8.20 5.29 -5.95
C GLN A 41 8.02 6.26 -4.77
N GLU A 42 8.89 7.25 -4.64
CA GLU A 42 8.89 8.22 -3.54
C GLU A 42 7.85 9.34 -3.71
N ARG A 43 7.58 9.80 -4.93
CA ARG A 43 6.77 11.01 -5.18
C ARG A 43 5.40 10.75 -5.77
N VAL A 44 5.16 9.55 -6.31
CA VAL A 44 3.86 9.15 -6.85
C VAL A 44 3.26 8.08 -5.95
N PHE A 45 3.91 6.93 -5.81
CA PHE A 45 3.31 5.80 -5.09
C PHE A 45 3.25 6.00 -3.58
N HIS A 46 4.18 6.74 -2.99
CA HIS A 46 4.16 7.05 -1.56
C HIS A 46 3.09 8.09 -1.18
N THR A 47 2.76 9.01 -2.10
CA THR A 47 1.90 10.17 -1.85
C THR A 47 0.50 10.05 -2.44
N SER A 48 0.26 9.03 -3.27
CA SER A 48 -1.05 8.78 -3.89
C SER A 48 -1.81 7.66 -3.18
N TRP A 49 -3.11 7.56 -3.46
CA TRP A 49 -3.90 6.38 -3.17
C TRP A 49 -3.65 5.31 -4.23
N VAL A 50 -3.12 4.16 -3.83
CA VAL A 50 -2.82 3.01 -4.71
C VAL A 50 -3.88 1.95 -4.52
N CYS A 51 -4.50 1.49 -5.61
CA CYS A 51 -5.42 0.35 -5.57
C CYS A 51 -4.63 -0.93 -5.25
N ILE A 52 -5.01 -1.61 -4.17
CA ILE A 52 -4.29 -2.79 -3.67
C ILE A 52 -5.16 -4.05 -3.64
N GLY A 53 -6.38 -3.99 -4.17
CA GLY A 53 -7.25 -5.15 -4.29
C GLY A 53 -8.72 -4.79 -4.18
N THR A 54 -9.51 -5.81 -3.89
CA THR A 54 -10.96 -5.76 -3.76
C THR A 54 -11.40 -6.11 -2.34
N ALA A 55 -12.52 -5.53 -1.92
CA ALA A 55 -13.01 -5.61 -0.54
C ALA A 55 -13.39 -7.04 -0.12
N ASP A 56 -13.74 -7.90 -1.07
CA ASP A 56 -14.11 -9.29 -0.84
C ASP A 56 -12.90 -10.23 -0.70
N GLU A 57 -11.69 -9.82 -1.11
CA GLU A 57 -10.46 -10.55 -0.84
C GLU A 57 -10.12 -10.61 0.66
N VAL A 58 -10.48 -9.56 1.42
CA VAL A 58 -10.31 -9.47 2.88
C VAL A 58 -11.63 -9.73 3.60
N GLY A 59 -12.08 -10.98 3.52
CA GLY A 59 -13.32 -11.45 4.15
C GLY A 59 -13.30 -11.43 5.69
N PRO A 60 -14.44 -11.67 6.35
CA PRO A 60 -14.56 -11.66 7.81
C PRO A 60 -13.81 -12.81 8.50
N ASP A 61 -13.42 -13.84 7.75
CA ASP A 61 -12.82 -15.08 8.27
C ASP A 61 -11.36 -14.92 8.75
N GLY A 62 -10.82 -13.70 8.73
CA GLY A 62 -9.46 -13.44 9.18
C GLY A 62 -8.38 -13.61 8.13
N ARG A 63 -8.76 -13.54 6.85
CA ARG A 63 -7.80 -13.52 5.75
C ARG A 63 -6.95 -12.25 5.81
N ALA A 64 -5.66 -12.41 5.57
CA ALA A 64 -4.71 -11.33 5.40
C ALA A 64 -4.24 -11.26 3.95
N LEU A 65 -4.13 -10.05 3.43
CA LEU A 65 -3.58 -9.78 2.10
C LEU A 65 -2.21 -9.13 2.24
N VAL A 66 -1.25 -9.61 1.46
CA VAL A 66 0.07 -8.99 1.32
C VAL A 66 0.10 -8.26 0.00
N ARG A 67 0.29 -6.94 0.04
CA ARG A 67 0.26 -6.06 -1.14
C ARG A 67 1.45 -5.13 -1.13
N SER A 68 1.67 -4.44 -2.24
CA SER A 68 2.71 -3.43 -2.37
C SER A 68 2.09 -2.06 -2.63
N VAL A 69 2.54 -1.06 -1.86
CA VAL A 69 2.30 0.36 -2.16
C VAL A 69 3.64 0.95 -2.57
N GLY A 70 3.83 1.10 -3.88
CA GLY A 70 5.14 1.34 -4.47
C GLY A 70 6.13 0.24 -4.07
N ALA A 71 7.28 0.63 -3.52
CA ALA A 71 8.32 -0.29 -3.07
C ALA A 71 8.13 -0.84 -1.63
N ARG A 72 6.97 -0.61 -1.00
CA ARG A 72 6.71 -1.03 0.39
C ARG A 72 5.67 -2.15 0.44
N SER A 73 6.04 -3.27 1.08
CA SER A 73 5.14 -4.37 1.43
C SER A 73 4.21 -3.96 2.58
N VAL A 74 2.92 -4.23 2.45
CA VAL A 74 1.88 -3.93 3.42
C VAL A 74 0.99 -5.14 3.66
N VAL A 75 0.44 -5.24 4.88
CA VAL A 75 -0.51 -6.28 5.28
C VAL A 75 -1.87 -5.64 5.51
N VAL A 76 -2.89 -6.16 4.83
CA VAL A 76 -4.30 -5.76 5.00
C VAL A 76 -5.04 -6.86 5.73
N VAL A 77 -5.81 -6.49 6.76
CA VAL A 77 -6.66 -7.41 7.53
C VAL A 77 -7.98 -6.74 7.89
N ARG A 78 -8.99 -7.54 8.26
CA ARG A 78 -10.09 -7.07 9.09
C ARG A 78 -9.86 -7.47 10.54
N ASN A 79 -10.01 -6.52 11.45
CA ASN A 79 -9.94 -6.80 12.88
C ASN A 79 -11.21 -7.54 13.37
N GLU A 80 -11.29 -7.80 14.67
CA GLU A 80 -12.42 -8.53 15.25
C GLU A 80 -13.75 -7.75 15.19
N THR A 81 -13.71 -6.42 15.09
CA THR A 81 -14.90 -5.56 14.89
C THR A 81 -15.33 -5.47 13.42
N GLY A 82 -14.54 -6.02 12.50
CA GLY A 82 -14.79 -6.00 11.05
C GLY A 82 -14.18 -4.79 10.33
N ASP A 83 -13.49 -3.90 11.05
CA ASP A 83 -12.84 -2.72 10.51
C ASP A 83 -11.62 -3.10 9.67
N LEU A 84 -11.47 -2.44 8.53
CA LEU A 84 -10.34 -2.62 7.63
C LEU A 84 -9.09 -1.96 8.22
N ARG A 85 -8.00 -2.72 8.33
CA ARG A 85 -6.71 -2.25 8.84
C ARG A 85 -5.62 -2.55 7.82
N CYS A 86 -4.64 -1.66 7.73
CA CYS A 86 -3.46 -1.85 6.90
C CYS A 86 -2.21 -1.42 7.68
N PHE A 87 -1.15 -2.20 7.55
CA PHE A 87 0.10 -1.98 8.26
C PHE A 87 1.29 -2.19 7.33
N ALA A 88 2.41 -1.51 7.60
CA ALA A 88 3.67 -1.89 7.00
C ALA A 88 3.97 -3.36 7.35
N ASN A 89 4.34 -4.17 6.36
CA ASN A 89 4.68 -5.59 6.53
C ASN A 89 6.09 -5.75 7.12
N ALA A 90 6.32 -5.16 8.29
CA ALA A 90 7.62 -5.14 8.94
C ALA A 90 7.46 -5.19 10.46
N CYS A 91 8.05 -6.22 11.06
CA CYS A 91 8.05 -6.39 12.51
C CYS A 91 8.79 -5.25 13.20
N ARG A 92 8.18 -4.66 14.23
CA ARG A 92 8.77 -3.57 15.03
C ARG A 92 10.02 -3.97 15.84
N HIS A 93 10.34 -5.26 15.92
CA HIS A 93 11.56 -5.72 16.59
C HIS A 93 12.82 -5.50 15.72
N ARG A 94 12.87 -6.07 14.51
CA ARG A 94 14.07 -6.05 13.64
C ARG A 94 13.73 -5.90 12.16
N GLY A 95 12.53 -5.43 11.83
CA GLY A 95 12.11 -5.17 10.45
C GLY A 95 11.86 -6.42 9.59
N THR A 96 11.82 -7.62 10.18
CA THR A 96 11.48 -8.84 9.43
C THR A 96 10.09 -8.73 8.84
N GLU A 97 9.93 -9.10 7.58
CA GLU A 97 8.64 -9.24 6.94
C GLU A 97 7.75 -10.21 7.74
N LEU A 98 6.49 -9.83 7.97
CA LEU A 98 5.59 -10.59 8.83
C LEU A 98 4.94 -11.74 8.07
N LEU A 99 4.48 -11.47 6.84
CA LEU A 99 3.77 -12.40 5.97
C LEU A 99 4.39 -12.36 4.56
N GLU A 100 4.70 -13.52 3.98
CA GLU A 100 5.31 -13.61 2.64
C GLU A 100 4.27 -13.55 1.51
N ALA A 101 3.03 -13.94 1.79
CA ALA A 101 1.93 -14.00 0.84
C ALA A 101 0.58 -13.95 1.57
N ASP A 102 -0.50 -13.83 0.80
CA ASP A 102 -1.87 -13.94 1.30
C ASP A 102 -2.05 -15.25 2.08
N CYS A 103 -2.69 -15.16 3.24
CA CYS A 103 -2.92 -16.31 4.10
C CYS A 103 -4.12 -16.10 5.02
N ASP A 104 -4.62 -17.19 5.58
CA ASP A 104 -5.61 -17.13 6.64
C ASP A 104 -4.92 -16.98 8.00
N LEU A 105 -5.31 -15.97 8.76
CA LEU A 105 -4.81 -15.75 10.11
C LEU A 105 -5.77 -16.34 11.14
N GLY A 106 -5.20 -16.83 12.25
CA GLY A 106 -5.93 -16.87 13.52
C GLY A 106 -6.18 -15.44 14.04
N SER A 107 -6.36 -15.27 15.35
CA SER A 107 -6.59 -13.95 15.94
C SER A 107 -5.38 -13.00 15.91
N THR A 108 -4.20 -13.45 15.47
CA THR A 108 -2.95 -12.68 15.58
C THR A 108 -2.02 -12.85 14.38
N ILE A 109 -1.18 -11.85 14.15
CA ILE A 109 -0.05 -11.85 13.22
C ILE A 109 1.23 -12.17 14.00
N ARG A 110 1.92 -13.26 13.65
CA ARG A 110 3.12 -13.71 14.35
C ARG A 110 4.36 -13.56 13.48
N CYS A 111 5.31 -12.74 13.93
CA CYS A 111 6.59 -12.58 13.24
C CYS A 111 7.33 -13.92 13.12
N PRO A 112 7.85 -14.29 11.92
CA PRO A 112 8.50 -15.56 11.71
C PRO A 112 9.83 -15.71 12.46
N TYR A 113 10.46 -14.59 12.85
CA TYR A 113 11.79 -14.59 13.45
C TYR A 113 11.78 -14.87 14.96
N HIS A 114 11.24 -13.94 15.75
CA HIS A 114 11.27 -14.03 17.22
C HIS A 114 9.87 -14.10 17.84
N ARG A 115 8.84 -14.38 17.03
CA ARG A 115 7.44 -14.55 17.48
C ARG A 115 6.86 -13.37 18.26
N TRP A 116 7.35 -12.15 18.01
CA TRP A 116 6.56 -10.96 18.36
C TRP A 116 5.20 -11.07 17.69
N THR A 117 4.17 -10.93 18.49
CA THR A 117 2.80 -11.26 18.11
C THR A 117 1.95 -10.01 18.23
N TYR A 118 1.28 -9.67 17.13
CA TYR A 118 0.39 -8.53 17.04
C TYR A 118 -1.05 -9.01 16.92
N ASP A 119 -1.99 -8.30 17.51
CA ASP A 119 -3.40 -8.49 17.17
C ASP A 119 -3.73 -7.90 15.79
N ARG A 120 -4.98 -8.02 15.36
CA ARG A 120 -5.45 -7.49 14.07
C ARG A 120 -5.70 -5.97 14.08
N ASP A 121 -5.56 -5.31 15.23
CA ASP A 121 -5.48 -3.85 15.36
C ASP A 121 -4.03 -3.34 15.35
N GLY A 122 -3.07 -4.27 15.19
CA GLY A 122 -1.64 -3.99 15.07
C GLY A 122 -0.94 -3.78 16.40
N GLN A 123 -1.61 -3.98 17.55
CA GLN A 123 -0.99 -3.81 18.86
C GLN A 123 -0.10 -5.00 19.18
N LEU A 124 1.05 -4.75 19.82
CA LEU A 124 1.94 -5.82 20.27
C LEU A 124 1.36 -6.46 21.53
N VAL A 125 0.83 -7.68 21.38
CA VAL A 125 0.13 -8.40 22.46
C VAL A 125 0.97 -9.49 23.12
N ALA A 126 2.02 -9.97 22.45
CA ALA A 126 2.95 -10.90 23.08
C ALA A 126 4.39 -10.79 22.56
N THR A 127 5.31 -10.85 23.52
CA THR A 127 6.76 -10.91 23.33
C THR A 127 7.29 -12.11 24.12
N PRO A 128 7.76 -13.18 23.45
CA PRO A 128 8.26 -14.35 24.17
C PRO A 128 9.35 -13.97 25.18
N ARG A 129 9.29 -14.56 26.38
CA ARG A 129 10.22 -14.38 27.51
C ARG A 129 10.20 -13.00 28.20
N PHE A 130 9.59 -11.97 27.64
CA PHE A 130 9.46 -10.67 28.33
C PHE A 130 8.48 -10.74 29.51
N ASN A 131 7.48 -11.63 29.42
CA ASN A 131 6.58 -11.91 30.55
C ASN A 131 7.26 -12.71 31.67
N GLU A 132 8.45 -13.28 31.42
CA GLU A 132 9.21 -14.09 32.39
C GLU A 132 10.26 -13.24 33.13
N VAL A 133 10.79 -12.20 32.48
CA VAL A 133 11.76 -11.26 33.04
C VAL A 133 11.31 -9.83 32.69
N PRO A 134 10.81 -9.05 33.66
CA PRO A 134 10.47 -7.65 33.43
C PRO A 134 11.69 -6.91 32.90
N VAL A 135 11.51 -6.21 31.77
CA VAL A 135 12.52 -5.31 31.21
C VAL A 135 12.12 -3.90 31.58
N ASP A 136 12.92 -3.25 32.43
CA ASP A 136 12.68 -1.87 32.82
C ASP A 136 12.67 -0.95 31.59
N GLY A 137 11.64 -0.11 31.48
CA GLY A 137 11.49 0.85 30.38
C GLY A 137 10.98 0.27 29.06
N PHE A 138 10.46 -0.95 29.04
CA PHE A 138 9.78 -1.52 27.86
C PHE A 138 8.26 -1.49 28.04
N ASP A 139 7.57 -0.69 27.22
CA ASP A 139 6.12 -0.72 27.09
C ASP A 139 5.72 -1.31 25.73
N PRO A 140 5.03 -2.47 25.67
CA PRO A 140 4.55 -3.05 24.42
C PRO A 140 3.73 -2.08 23.56
N THR A 141 3.03 -1.10 24.16
CA THR A 141 2.21 -0.15 23.41
C THR A 141 3.02 0.76 22.49
N ASP A 142 4.30 0.98 22.78
CA ASP A 142 5.21 1.79 21.94
C ASP A 142 5.63 1.08 20.63
N TYR A 143 5.32 -0.22 20.54
CA TYR A 143 5.80 -1.12 19.49
C TYR A 143 4.68 -1.76 18.67
N GLY A 144 3.51 -1.12 18.58
CA GLY A 144 2.48 -1.50 17.61
C GLY A 144 2.94 -1.36 16.16
N LEU A 145 2.36 -2.11 15.22
CA LEU A 145 2.69 -2.03 13.80
C LEU A 145 2.50 -0.61 13.27
N HIS A 146 3.36 -0.20 12.33
CA HIS A 146 3.20 1.09 11.67
C HIS A 146 1.96 1.03 10.77
N ALA A 147 0.93 1.80 11.15
CA ALA A 147 -0.29 1.90 10.38
C ALA A 147 -0.03 2.53 9.01
N VAL A 148 -0.68 1.98 8.00
CA VAL A 148 -0.77 2.52 6.64
C VAL A 148 -2.23 2.87 6.41
N ARG A 149 -2.50 4.04 5.84
CA ARG A 149 -3.88 4.46 5.59
C ARG A 149 -4.51 3.55 4.54
N ILE A 150 -5.74 3.12 4.80
CA ILE A 150 -6.52 2.30 3.88
C ILE A 150 -7.97 2.75 3.90
N GLU A 151 -8.56 2.87 2.72
CA GLU A 151 -9.96 3.24 2.54
C GLU A 151 -10.57 2.42 1.39
N GLN A 152 -11.88 2.21 1.47
CA GLN A 152 -12.65 1.48 0.45
C GLN A 152 -13.38 2.48 -0.46
N PHE A 153 -13.31 2.26 -1.77
CA PHE A 153 -14.07 3.00 -2.78
C PHE A 153 -14.84 2.01 -3.66
N GLY A 154 -16.16 1.93 -3.49
CA GLY A 154 -16.96 0.85 -4.11
C GLY A 154 -16.49 -0.52 -3.64
N CYS A 155 -16.16 -1.42 -4.57
CA CYS A 155 -15.56 -2.72 -4.25
C CYS A 155 -14.03 -2.70 -4.13
N LEU A 156 -13.36 -1.57 -4.37
CA LEU A 156 -11.90 -1.47 -4.42
C LEU A 156 -11.32 -1.00 -3.08
N LEU A 157 -10.13 -1.50 -2.75
CA LEU A 157 -9.34 -1.08 -1.60
C LEU A 157 -8.17 -0.23 -2.06
N PHE A 158 -8.03 0.94 -1.46
CA PHE A 158 -6.94 1.86 -1.71
C PHE A 158 -6.11 2.06 -0.45
N ALA A 159 -4.79 2.05 -0.59
CA ALA A 159 -3.87 2.40 0.49
C ALA A 159 -2.92 3.53 0.10
N THR A 160 -2.47 4.28 1.09
CA THR A 160 -1.48 5.34 0.91
C THR A 160 -0.50 5.37 2.07
N LEU A 161 0.78 5.66 1.75
CA LEU A 161 1.85 5.83 2.73
C LEU A 161 1.93 7.27 3.27
N ASP A 162 1.18 8.19 2.66
CA ASP A 162 1.06 9.56 3.12
C ASP A 162 0.00 9.66 4.22
N ALA A 163 0.46 9.93 5.43
CA ALA A 163 -0.40 10.08 6.60
C ALA A 163 -1.35 11.29 6.47
N ASP A 164 -0.92 12.31 5.72
CA ASP A 164 -1.61 13.59 5.55
C ASP A 164 -2.51 13.62 4.30
N ALA A 165 -2.56 12.52 3.54
CA ALA A 165 -3.42 12.42 2.37
C ALA A 165 -4.91 12.68 2.73
N PRO A 166 -5.65 13.41 1.89
CA PRO A 166 -7.09 13.57 2.09
C PRO A 166 -7.79 12.20 1.97
N PRO A 167 -9.00 12.06 2.54
CA PRO A 167 -9.82 10.86 2.34
C PRO A 167 -9.96 10.50 0.86
N VAL A 168 -10.06 9.20 0.55
CA VAL A 168 -10.01 8.71 -0.83
C VAL A 168 -11.11 9.32 -1.71
N GLY A 169 -12.29 9.57 -1.13
CA GLY A 169 -13.40 10.20 -1.82
C GLY A 169 -13.14 11.67 -2.21
N GLU A 170 -12.42 12.42 -1.37
CA GLU A 170 -12.00 13.78 -1.69
C GLU A 170 -10.89 13.77 -2.74
N TRP A 171 -9.92 12.86 -2.60
CA TRP A 171 -8.83 12.69 -3.55
C TRP A 171 -9.33 12.41 -4.99
N PHE A 172 -10.37 11.60 -5.12
CA PHE A 172 -10.99 11.30 -6.41
C PHE A 172 -11.89 12.41 -6.97
N GLY A 173 -12.24 13.43 -6.19
CA GLY A 173 -13.13 14.51 -6.63
C GLY A 173 -14.53 14.03 -7.03
N ASP A 174 -14.92 14.26 -8.29
CA ASP A 174 -16.28 13.99 -8.77
C ASP A 174 -16.53 12.54 -9.22
N LEU A 175 -15.52 11.67 -9.09
CA LEU A 175 -15.57 10.31 -9.63
C LEU A 175 -16.72 9.48 -9.05
N SER A 176 -16.99 9.59 -7.74
CA SER A 176 -18.12 8.91 -7.08
C SER A 176 -19.45 9.24 -7.75
N HIS A 177 -19.67 10.51 -8.11
CA HIS A 177 -20.89 10.95 -8.77
C HIS A 177 -20.98 10.40 -10.20
N ARG A 178 -19.86 10.44 -10.94
CA ARG A 178 -19.79 9.94 -12.32
C ARG A 178 -20.00 8.42 -12.41
N LEU A 179 -19.65 7.68 -11.36
CA LEU A 179 -19.76 6.23 -11.31
C LEU A 179 -21.00 5.71 -10.55
N ALA A 180 -21.84 6.60 -10.02
CA ALA A 180 -22.98 6.21 -9.17
C ALA A 180 -23.93 5.19 -9.83
N GLY A 181 -24.11 5.25 -11.16
CA GLY A 181 -24.99 4.31 -11.87
C GLY A 181 -24.46 2.87 -11.97
N TYR A 182 -23.20 2.61 -11.63
CA TYR A 182 -22.60 1.28 -11.69
C TYR A 182 -22.78 0.45 -10.41
N ASN A 183 -23.16 1.07 -9.29
CA ASN A 183 -23.29 0.45 -7.96
C ASN A 183 -22.06 -0.41 -7.64
N LEU A 184 -20.86 0.19 -7.67
CA LEU A 184 -19.59 -0.52 -7.53
C LEU A 184 -19.49 -1.29 -6.19
N GLU A 185 -20.19 -0.83 -5.17
CA GLU A 185 -20.32 -1.49 -3.86
C GLU A 185 -20.92 -2.91 -3.93
N ASP A 186 -21.72 -3.20 -4.95
CA ASP A 186 -22.35 -4.51 -5.16
C ASP A 186 -21.47 -5.47 -5.97
N TRP A 187 -20.38 -4.98 -6.55
CA TRP A 187 -19.50 -5.79 -7.38
C TRP A 187 -18.70 -6.77 -6.52
N ARG A 188 -18.51 -7.98 -7.05
CA ARG A 188 -17.72 -9.04 -6.43
C ARG A 188 -16.79 -9.65 -7.46
N THR A 189 -15.63 -10.09 -6.99
CA THR A 189 -14.64 -10.76 -7.80
C THR A 189 -15.19 -12.10 -8.26
N ARG A 190 -15.29 -12.29 -9.58
CA ARG A 190 -15.68 -13.56 -10.21
C ARG A 190 -14.47 -14.40 -10.57
N ASP A 191 -13.46 -13.76 -11.14
CA ASP A 191 -12.25 -14.39 -11.65
C ASP A 191 -11.09 -13.39 -11.55
N SER A 192 -9.87 -13.89 -11.46
CA SER A 192 -8.66 -13.07 -11.37
C SER A 192 -7.53 -13.71 -12.17
N THR A 193 -6.76 -12.88 -12.86
CA THR A 193 -5.61 -13.31 -13.65
C THR A 193 -4.46 -12.35 -13.42
N VAL A 194 -3.28 -12.91 -13.15
CA VAL A 194 -2.04 -12.15 -13.00
C VAL A 194 -1.25 -12.27 -14.30
N ILE A 195 -0.80 -11.15 -14.84
CA ILE A 195 -0.03 -11.08 -16.08
C ILE A 195 1.24 -10.27 -15.82
N ASP A 196 2.39 -10.92 -16.00
CA ASP A 196 3.69 -10.25 -15.91
C ASP A 196 4.03 -9.55 -17.23
N ILE A 197 3.99 -8.21 -17.22
CA ILE A 197 4.33 -7.38 -18.38
C ILE A 197 5.71 -6.77 -18.16
N ARG A 198 6.67 -7.11 -19.04
CA ARG A 198 8.03 -6.54 -19.04
C ARG A 198 8.06 -5.15 -19.68
N ALA A 199 7.38 -4.19 -19.06
CA ALA A 199 7.32 -2.80 -19.49
C ALA A 199 7.36 -1.84 -18.29
N ASN A 200 7.62 -0.56 -18.55
CA ASN A 200 7.43 0.47 -17.54
C ASN A 200 5.93 0.64 -17.23
N TRP A 201 5.59 0.85 -15.95
CA TRP A 201 4.19 0.97 -15.50
C TRP A 201 3.40 2.08 -16.23
N LYS A 202 4.07 3.15 -16.67
CA LYS A 202 3.44 4.27 -17.39
C LYS A 202 2.95 3.93 -18.81
N LEU A 203 3.26 2.75 -19.32
CA LEU A 203 2.83 2.28 -20.64
C LEU A 203 1.59 1.36 -20.58
N ILE A 204 1.12 1.05 -19.37
CA ILE A 204 -0.05 0.21 -19.08
C ILE A 204 -1.21 1.13 -18.71
#